data_AF-A0A239R062-F1
#
_entry.id   AF-A0A239R062-F1
#
_cell.length_a   1.000
_cell.length_b   1.000
_cell.length_c   1.000
_cell.angle_alpha   90.00
_cell.angle_beta   90.00
_cell.angle_gamma   90.00
#
_symmetry.space_group_name_H-M   'P 1'
#
loop_
_entity.id
_entity.type
_entity.pdbx_description
1 polymer ?
#
loop_
_entity_poly.entity_id
_entity_poly.type
_entity_poly.pdbx_seq_one_letter_code
_entity_poly.pdbx_strand_id
1 'polypeptide(L)'
;MQTVMNVKKIMIGLLLMTPMMGWAAERELKPRLVVCTDIAPADVEPDDMESMVRLMAYADRFEIEGIITSVGWNCDPYPKEWAQYLQRVIEAYRKDVPKLMARSSQKGFLPLKKENGQQKLGYWPSADYVKSRAVMGSEHGGIKAIGEDNDSPGSELLIRLADEDDPRPIYVAAWGGANTLAQAIWRIKQSRTADEVKRFVSKFRLYTITDQDMQYSMRMNRAYSSHMWLRREFKDELQFIWDEGTWQEQCELGKQAWEQHRDYIQGKGALGKEYPTYKWGVEGDTPSFLYVMPNGLNNPECPQQAGWAGYHERGICADSLTTAWTSWQEPLRSISIGYKRRFYPDELNDFKARMQWAEEGKGNHNPQVVVNNKKGVQPICIQAKAGKTIRLDASKSKDADGDGLSFLWWQQPEIGHTKVSINQHEQAVATIRIPANATGDTIHVICEVHDNGPFHLVAYRRIVITIK
;
A
#
# COMPACT_ATOMS: atom_id res chain seq x y z
N MET A 1 -20.78 2.29 -88.58
CA MET A 1 -19.50 2.50 -87.86
C MET A 1 -19.80 3.52 -86.76
N GLN A 2 -20.16 3.12 -85.53
CA GLN A 2 -19.26 2.60 -84.48
C GLN A 2 -17.97 3.44 -84.46
N THR A 3 -17.70 4.24 -83.42
CA THR A 3 -17.39 3.71 -82.07
C THR A 3 -17.86 4.64 -80.96
N VAL A 4 -18.69 4.09 -80.08
CA VAL A 4 -19.09 4.64 -78.78
C VAL A 4 -17.94 4.38 -77.80
N MET A 5 -17.30 5.41 -77.26
CA MET A 5 -16.39 5.27 -76.11
C MET A 5 -17.14 5.58 -74.82
N ASN A 6 -17.26 4.52 -74.03
CA ASN A 6 -17.96 4.42 -72.76
C ASN A 6 -16.95 4.77 -71.65
N VAL A 7 -16.99 5.99 -71.10
CA VAL A 7 -16.15 6.37 -69.96
C VAL A 7 -16.88 5.99 -68.66
N LYS A 8 -16.56 4.80 -68.15
CA LYS A 8 -16.95 4.37 -66.81
C LYS A 8 -16.30 5.30 -65.77
N LYS A 9 -17.12 6.06 -65.05
CA LYS A 9 -16.70 6.73 -63.80
C LYS A 9 -16.41 5.67 -62.74
N ILE A 10 -15.13 5.37 -62.53
CA ILE A 10 -14.68 4.56 -61.39
C ILE A 10 -14.70 5.48 -60.17
N MET A 11 -15.68 5.28 -59.30
CA MET A 11 -15.77 5.94 -58.01
C MET A 11 -14.83 5.21 -57.06
N ILE A 12 -13.59 5.71 -56.94
CA ILE A 12 -12.63 5.24 -55.94
C ILE A 12 -13.10 5.77 -54.59
N GLY A 13 -13.77 4.91 -53.82
CA GLY A 13 -14.06 5.18 -52.41
C GLY A 13 -12.75 5.17 -51.62
N LEU A 14 -12.28 6.34 -51.21
CA LEU A 14 -11.22 6.45 -50.20
C LEU A 14 -11.79 5.93 -48.87
N LEU A 15 -11.50 4.66 -48.53
CA LEU A 15 -11.66 4.17 -47.17
C LEU A 15 -10.59 4.87 -46.32
N LEU A 16 -10.97 5.95 -45.66
CA LEU A 16 -10.19 6.52 -44.56
C LEU A 16 -10.17 5.49 -43.42
N MET A 17 -9.16 4.61 -43.41
CA MET A 17 -8.80 3.88 -42.21
C MET A 17 -8.23 4.88 -41.21
N THR A 18 -9.11 5.44 -40.37
CA THR A 18 -8.69 6.06 -39.13
C THR A 18 -7.96 5.01 -38.31
N PRO A 19 -6.67 5.19 -37.96
CA PRO A 19 -6.04 4.30 -37.03
C PRO A 19 -6.79 4.45 -35.70
N MET A 20 -7.45 3.38 -35.26
CA MET A 20 -7.81 3.24 -33.85
C MET A 20 -6.50 3.19 -33.08
N MET A 21 -5.90 4.36 -32.80
CA MET A 21 -4.98 4.52 -31.69
C MET A 21 -5.81 4.25 -30.44
N GLY A 22 -5.84 2.99 -30.04
CA GLY A 22 -6.29 2.61 -28.71
C GLY A 22 -5.45 3.41 -27.73
N TRP A 23 -6.06 4.43 -27.12
CA TRP A 23 -5.50 5.06 -25.94
C TRP A 23 -5.51 3.99 -24.85
N ALA A 24 -4.46 3.17 -24.80
CA ALA A 24 -4.12 2.48 -23.58
C ALA A 24 -3.88 3.60 -22.56
N ALA A 25 -4.85 3.81 -21.67
CA ALA A 25 -4.68 4.74 -20.57
C ALA A 25 -3.34 4.40 -19.90
N GLU A 26 -2.42 5.36 -19.81
CA GLU A 26 -1.17 5.15 -19.09
C GLU A 26 -1.52 4.71 -17.68
N ARG A 27 -1.25 3.44 -17.38
CA ARG A 27 -1.44 2.91 -16.03
C ARG A 27 -0.44 3.62 -15.12
N GLU A 28 -0.96 4.13 -14.00
CA GLU A 28 -0.16 4.76 -12.95
C GLU A 28 0.97 3.82 -12.51
N LEU A 29 2.10 4.40 -12.12
CA LEU A 29 3.21 3.65 -11.53
C LEU A 29 2.79 3.09 -10.17
N LYS A 30 3.34 1.93 -9.81
CA LYS A 30 3.14 1.38 -8.46
C LYS A 30 3.85 2.26 -7.42
N PRO A 31 3.37 2.35 -6.17
CA PRO A 31 4.19 2.85 -5.07
C PRO A 31 5.43 1.96 -4.85
N ARG A 32 6.57 2.58 -4.51
CA ARG A 32 7.84 1.92 -4.19
C ARG A 32 7.80 1.44 -2.75
N LEU A 33 7.95 0.14 -2.52
CA LEU A 33 7.87 -0.48 -1.19
C LEU A 33 9.17 -1.21 -0.85
N VAL A 34 9.70 -0.94 0.33
CA VAL A 34 10.75 -1.72 0.99
C VAL A 34 10.19 -2.25 2.29
N VAL A 35 10.39 -3.55 2.55
CA VAL A 35 10.01 -4.19 3.81
C VAL A 35 11.26 -4.51 4.60
N CYS A 36 11.31 -4.12 5.88
CA CYS A 36 12.29 -4.58 6.86
C CYS A 36 11.57 -5.54 7.81
N THR A 37 11.94 -6.82 7.78
CA THR A 37 11.21 -7.90 8.45
C THR A 37 12.14 -8.77 9.27
N ASP A 38 11.69 -9.15 10.46
CA ASP A 38 12.33 -10.12 11.34
C ASP A 38 11.73 -11.52 11.17
N ILE A 39 11.21 -11.82 9.96
CA ILE A 39 10.65 -13.12 9.59
C ILE A 39 11.42 -14.31 10.16
N ALA A 40 10.68 -15.17 10.84
CA ALA A 40 11.18 -16.22 11.70
C ALA A 40 10.46 -17.56 11.42
N PRO A 41 10.90 -18.66 12.06
CA PRO A 41 10.11 -19.87 12.13
C PRO A 41 8.70 -19.61 12.70
N ALA A 42 7.68 -20.29 12.15
CA ALA A 42 6.29 -20.11 12.56
C ALA A 42 6.02 -20.44 14.05
N ASP A 43 6.85 -21.28 14.68
CA ASP A 43 6.78 -21.59 16.11
C ASP A 43 7.41 -20.49 16.99
N VAL A 44 8.18 -19.56 16.41
CA VAL A 44 8.71 -18.37 17.06
C VAL A 44 7.72 -17.20 16.88
N GLU A 45 7.58 -16.73 15.64
CA GLU A 45 6.78 -15.56 15.26
C GLU A 45 6.22 -15.76 13.84
N PRO A 46 4.93 -16.13 13.70
CA PRO A 46 4.35 -16.50 12.42
C PRO A 46 3.87 -15.34 11.55
N ASP A 47 3.59 -14.16 12.13
CA ASP A 47 2.85 -13.07 11.49
C ASP A 47 3.64 -12.35 10.38
N ASP A 48 4.97 -12.25 10.46
CA ASP A 48 5.77 -11.80 9.31
C ASP A 48 5.58 -12.73 8.09
N MET A 49 5.50 -14.05 8.31
CA MET A 49 5.31 -15.00 7.22
C MET A 49 3.88 -14.91 6.65
N GLU A 50 2.87 -14.70 7.51
CA GLU A 50 1.48 -14.42 7.11
C GLU A 50 1.40 -13.13 6.25
N SER A 51 2.00 -12.04 6.75
CA SER A 51 2.03 -10.74 6.08
C SER A 51 2.81 -10.80 4.75
N MET A 52 3.90 -11.58 4.69
CA MET A 52 4.67 -11.80 3.46
C MET A 52 3.88 -12.57 2.40
N VAL A 53 3.14 -13.61 2.80
CA VAL A 53 2.24 -14.34 1.89
C VAL A 53 1.20 -13.39 1.29
N ARG A 54 0.60 -12.53 2.12
CA ARG A 54 -0.34 -11.52 1.64
C ARG A 54 0.34 -10.53 0.71
N LEU A 55 1.50 -9.98 1.05
CA LEU A 55 2.22 -9.05 0.18
C LEU A 55 2.50 -9.66 -1.21
N MET A 56 2.89 -10.94 -1.28
CA MET A 56 3.11 -11.65 -2.55
C MET A 56 1.82 -11.79 -3.37
N ALA A 57 0.68 -12.03 -2.73
CA ALA A 57 -0.64 -12.04 -3.38
C ALA A 57 -1.08 -10.64 -3.88
N TYR A 58 -0.36 -9.58 -3.51
CA TYR A 58 -0.56 -8.19 -3.91
C TYR A 58 0.63 -7.59 -4.67
N ALA A 59 1.55 -8.42 -5.19
CA ALA A 59 2.72 -7.95 -5.92
C ALA A 59 2.39 -7.12 -7.18
N ASP A 60 1.15 -7.17 -7.69
CA ASP A 60 0.66 -6.30 -8.76
C ASP A 60 0.41 -4.84 -8.33
N ARG A 61 0.33 -4.59 -7.02
CA ARG A 61 0.02 -3.28 -6.43
C ARG A 61 1.24 -2.52 -5.94
N PHE A 62 2.34 -3.21 -5.66
CA PHE A 62 3.57 -2.59 -5.15
C PHE A 62 4.77 -2.86 -6.07
N GLU A 63 5.62 -1.85 -6.25
CA GLU A 63 6.98 -2.07 -6.74
C GLU A 63 7.83 -2.44 -5.53
N ILE A 64 7.95 -3.74 -5.29
CA ILE A 64 8.71 -4.27 -4.17
C ILE A 64 10.19 -4.11 -4.53
N GLU A 65 10.84 -3.13 -3.92
CA GLU A 65 12.22 -2.74 -4.22
C GLU A 65 13.24 -3.30 -3.23
N GLY A 66 12.76 -3.77 -2.09
CA GLY A 66 13.57 -4.45 -1.10
C GLY A 66 12.72 -5.31 -0.17
N ILE A 67 13.18 -6.52 0.12
CA ILE A 67 12.72 -7.29 1.27
C ILE A 67 13.97 -7.59 2.10
N ILE A 68 14.10 -6.86 3.20
CA ILE A 68 15.29 -6.80 4.02
C ILE A 68 15.02 -7.62 5.28
N THR A 69 15.65 -8.79 5.40
CA THR A 69 15.60 -9.58 6.63
C THR A 69 16.55 -8.97 7.66
N SER A 70 16.05 -8.63 8.84
CA SER A 70 16.72 -7.78 9.82
C SER A 70 16.27 -8.14 11.23
N VAL A 71 16.96 -7.60 12.24
CA VAL A 71 16.56 -7.68 13.65
C VAL A 71 15.16 -7.10 13.92
N GLY A 72 14.50 -7.58 14.96
CA GLY A 72 13.26 -7.04 15.50
C GLY A 72 12.95 -7.59 16.89
N TRP A 73 11.68 -7.73 17.28
CA TRP A 73 11.35 -8.05 18.67
C TRP A 73 11.62 -9.53 18.98
N ASN A 74 11.49 -10.42 17.99
CA ASN A 74 11.66 -11.85 18.18
C ASN A 74 13.13 -12.30 18.31
N CYS A 75 14.10 -11.47 17.98
CA CYS A 75 15.53 -11.84 17.95
C CYS A 75 16.48 -10.65 18.10
N ASP A 76 17.64 -10.87 18.73
CA ASP A 76 18.81 -10.00 18.68
C ASP A 76 20.04 -10.83 19.12
N PRO A 77 20.95 -11.22 18.21
CA PRO A 77 20.97 -10.93 16.77
C PRO A 77 19.91 -11.66 15.94
N TYR A 78 19.65 -11.19 14.71
CA TYR A 78 18.89 -11.91 13.70
C TYR A 78 19.62 -13.18 13.21
N PRO A 79 19.03 -14.38 13.37
CA PRO A 79 19.63 -15.63 12.86
C PRO A 79 19.56 -15.68 11.34
N LYS A 80 20.72 -15.70 10.67
CA LYS A 80 20.82 -15.64 9.20
C LYS A 80 20.07 -16.78 8.51
N GLU A 81 20.01 -17.94 9.14
CA GLU A 81 19.26 -19.09 8.66
C GLU A 81 17.75 -18.84 8.58
N TRP A 82 17.20 -17.87 9.33
CA TRP A 82 15.78 -17.53 9.25
C TRP A 82 15.40 -16.85 7.94
N ALA A 83 16.36 -16.30 7.20
CA ALA A 83 16.11 -15.80 5.84
C ALA A 83 15.57 -16.89 4.89
N GLN A 84 15.72 -18.18 5.23
CA GLN A 84 15.11 -19.28 4.49
C GLN A 84 13.57 -19.23 4.46
N TYR A 85 12.91 -18.67 5.49
CA TYR A 85 11.45 -18.56 5.53
C TYR A 85 10.93 -17.56 4.50
N LEU A 86 11.64 -16.44 4.30
CA LEU A 86 11.38 -15.55 3.17
C LEU A 86 11.56 -16.28 1.83
N GLN A 87 12.63 -17.07 1.68
CA GLN A 87 12.86 -17.82 0.43
C GLN A 87 11.74 -18.84 0.16
N ARG A 88 11.18 -19.48 1.20
CA ARG A 88 10.02 -20.37 1.06
C ARG A 88 8.81 -19.64 0.47
N VAL A 89 8.49 -18.45 1.00
CA VAL A 89 7.37 -17.64 0.49
C VAL A 89 7.62 -17.16 -0.94
N ILE A 90 8.85 -16.75 -1.29
CA ILE A 90 9.21 -16.37 -2.66
C ILE A 90 9.09 -17.55 -3.64
N GLU A 91 9.52 -18.75 -3.25
CA GLU A 91 9.39 -19.94 -4.09
C GLU A 91 7.95 -20.46 -4.17
N ALA A 92 7.12 -20.19 -3.16
CA ALA A 92 5.68 -20.37 -3.23
C ALA A 92 5.05 -19.38 -4.21
N TYR A 93 5.41 -18.09 -4.14
CA TYR A 93 5.01 -17.08 -5.09
C TYR A 93 5.37 -17.47 -6.53
N ARG A 94 6.59 -18.01 -6.76
CA ARG A 94 7.01 -18.50 -8.09
C ARG A 94 6.03 -19.48 -8.71
N LYS A 95 5.41 -20.35 -7.90
CA LYS A 95 4.46 -21.37 -8.36
C LYS A 95 3.10 -20.77 -8.70
N ASP A 96 2.67 -19.74 -7.97
CA ASP A 96 1.33 -19.17 -8.08
C ASP A 96 1.26 -17.94 -9.00
N VAL A 97 2.36 -17.19 -9.17
CA VAL A 97 2.39 -15.99 -10.01
C VAL A 97 1.93 -16.21 -11.46
N PRO A 98 2.20 -17.36 -12.14
CA PRO A 98 1.65 -17.59 -13.47
C PRO A 98 0.11 -17.59 -13.53
N LYS A 99 -0.54 -17.99 -12.42
CA LYS A 99 -2.00 -17.95 -12.26
C LYS A 99 -2.48 -16.55 -11.88
N LEU A 100 -1.80 -15.89 -10.94
CA LEU A 100 -2.11 -14.52 -10.51
C LEU A 100 -2.07 -13.52 -11.68
N MET A 101 -1.13 -13.71 -12.62
CA MET A 101 -1.01 -12.91 -13.85
C MET A 101 -2.30 -12.83 -14.69
N ALA A 102 -3.18 -13.83 -14.60
CA ALA A 102 -4.45 -13.83 -15.30
C ALA A 102 -5.36 -12.67 -14.85
N ARG A 103 -5.27 -12.23 -13.58
CA ARG A 103 -6.04 -11.11 -13.00
C ARG A 103 -5.85 -9.79 -13.74
N SER A 104 -4.68 -9.59 -14.37
CA SER A 104 -4.39 -8.38 -15.16
C SER A 104 -4.16 -8.68 -16.64
N SER A 105 -4.54 -9.89 -17.07
CA SER A 105 -4.31 -10.41 -18.43
C SER A 105 -2.85 -10.39 -18.86
N GLN A 106 -1.90 -10.45 -17.91
CA GLN A 106 -0.47 -10.46 -18.19
C GLN A 106 -0.06 -11.77 -18.88
N LYS A 107 0.72 -11.68 -19.96
CA LYS A 107 1.10 -12.84 -20.79
C LYS A 107 2.50 -13.39 -20.51
N GLY A 108 3.33 -12.63 -19.80
CA GLY A 108 4.70 -13.01 -19.47
C GLY A 108 5.35 -11.98 -18.58
N PHE A 109 6.54 -12.31 -18.08
CA PHE A 109 7.39 -11.36 -17.36
C PHE A 109 8.23 -10.55 -18.34
N LEU A 110 8.52 -9.31 -17.98
CA LEU A 110 9.57 -8.55 -18.63
C LEU A 110 10.93 -9.19 -18.32
N PRO A 111 11.95 -9.01 -19.17
CA PRO A 111 13.32 -9.38 -18.80
C PRO A 111 13.73 -8.69 -17.50
N LEU A 112 14.49 -9.38 -16.63
CA LEU A 112 14.86 -8.88 -15.31
C LEU A 112 15.42 -7.44 -15.32
N LYS A 113 16.25 -7.09 -16.32
CA LYS A 113 16.77 -5.72 -16.49
C LYS A 113 15.67 -4.65 -16.61
N LYS A 114 14.55 -4.98 -17.25
CA LYS A 114 13.39 -4.09 -17.38
C LYS A 114 12.49 -4.12 -16.15
N GLU A 115 12.38 -5.27 -15.46
CA GLU A 115 11.67 -5.34 -14.18
C GLU A 115 12.35 -4.52 -13.07
N ASN A 116 13.67 -4.34 -13.17
CA ASN A 116 14.45 -3.46 -12.29
C ASN A 116 14.21 -1.96 -12.54
N GLY A 117 13.43 -1.58 -13.55
CA GLY A 117 12.92 -0.21 -13.71
C GLY A 117 11.51 -0.06 -13.17
N GLN A 118 10.94 1.14 -13.38
CA GLN A 118 9.62 1.49 -12.89
C GLN A 118 8.52 0.53 -13.39
N GLN A 119 7.69 0.05 -12.47
CA GLN A 119 6.59 -0.87 -12.73
C GLN A 119 5.24 -0.16 -12.68
N LYS A 120 4.31 -0.58 -13.54
CA LYS A 120 2.95 -0.05 -13.60
C LYS A 120 1.98 -0.87 -12.74
N LEU A 121 0.96 -0.22 -12.19
CA LEU A 121 -0.12 -0.91 -11.46
C LEU A 121 -0.73 -2.03 -12.31
N GLY A 122 -0.93 -3.19 -11.66
CA GLY A 122 -1.45 -4.41 -12.28
C GLY A 122 -0.38 -5.30 -12.93
N TYR A 123 0.89 -4.87 -13.03
CA TYR A 123 1.97 -5.75 -13.50
C TYR A 123 2.42 -6.69 -12.37
N TRP A 124 2.45 -8.00 -12.59
CA TRP A 124 3.00 -8.98 -11.66
C TRP A 124 4.50 -9.18 -11.93
N PRO A 125 5.39 -8.90 -10.96
CA PRO A 125 6.81 -9.14 -11.12
C PRO A 125 7.14 -10.64 -11.13
N SER A 126 8.25 -11.01 -11.77
CA SER A 126 8.76 -12.38 -11.67
C SER A 126 9.27 -12.68 -10.25
N ALA A 127 9.24 -13.95 -9.85
CA ALA A 127 9.86 -14.37 -8.60
C ALA A 127 11.40 -14.16 -8.61
N ASP A 128 12.03 -14.15 -9.78
CA ASP A 128 13.46 -13.82 -9.92
C ASP A 128 13.73 -12.34 -9.61
N TYR A 129 12.84 -11.45 -10.05
CA TYR A 129 12.87 -10.04 -9.64
C TYR A 129 12.74 -9.92 -8.13
N VAL A 130 11.69 -10.50 -7.53
CA VAL A 130 11.47 -10.42 -6.07
C VAL A 130 12.67 -10.98 -5.31
N LYS A 131 13.21 -12.14 -5.72
CA LYS A 131 14.40 -12.74 -5.13
C LYS A 131 15.64 -11.84 -5.25
N SER A 132 15.81 -11.13 -6.37
CA SER A 132 16.91 -10.17 -6.53
C SER A 132 16.80 -8.93 -5.64
N ARG A 133 15.61 -8.67 -5.06
CA ARG A 133 15.37 -7.61 -4.08
C ARG A 133 15.42 -8.10 -2.63
N ALA A 134 15.58 -9.40 -2.39
CA ALA A 134 15.71 -9.96 -1.05
C ALA A 134 17.17 -9.90 -0.56
N VAL A 135 17.44 -9.20 0.54
CA VAL A 135 18.80 -8.98 1.06
C VAL A 135 18.81 -8.99 2.60
N MET A 136 20.00 -9.19 3.20
CA MET A 136 20.19 -9.06 4.64
C MET A 136 20.38 -7.60 5.06
N GLY A 137 19.74 -7.21 6.16
CA GLY A 137 19.90 -5.92 6.83
C GLY A 137 20.78 -6.00 8.08
N SER A 138 20.54 -5.10 9.04
CA SER A 138 21.21 -5.09 10.34
C SER A 138 20.85 -6.33 11.17
N GLU A 139 21.90 -6.96 11.72
CA GLU A 139 21.76 -8.15 12.56
C GLU A 139 21.41 -7.81 14.01
N HIS A 140 21.82 -6.62 14.50
CA HIS A 140 21.66 -6.20 15.89
C HIS A 140 20.75 -4.98 16.02
N GLY A 141 19.98 -4.97 17.11
CA GLY A 141 18.96 -3.96 17.41
C GLY A 141 19.51 -2.72 18.11
N GLY A 142 18.79 -1.62 17.95
CA GLY A 142 18.96 -0.40 18.72
C GLY A 142 20.07 0.52 18.21
N ILE A 143 20.08 1.74 18.75
CA ILE A 143 20.95 2.82 18.29
C ILE A 143 22.45 2.52 18.49
N LYS A 144 22.79 1.65 19.45
CA LYS A 144 24.19 1.26 19.71
C LYS A 144 24.78 0.37 18.61
N ALA A 145 23.94 -0.32 17.85
CA ALA A 145 24.38 -1.13 16.72
C ALA A 145 24.72 -0.26 15.49
N ILE A 146 24.23 0.98 15.43
CA ILE A 146 24.46 1.88 14.29
C ILE A 146 25.90 2.42 14.35
N GLY A 147 26.67 2.24 13.28
CA GLY A 147 28.09 2.63 13.26
C GLY A 147 28.89 2.07 12.09
N GLU A 148 30.22 2.19 12.18
CA GLU A 148 31.16 1.81 11.11
C GLU A 148 31.05 0.34 10.69
N ASP A 149 30.71 -0.55 11.63
CA ASP A 149 30.73 -2.00 11.46
C ASP A 149 29.35 -2.62 11.16
N ASN A 150 28.32 -1.82 10.91
CA ASN A 150 26.93 -2.29 10.73
C ASN A 150 26.38 -2.08 9.31
N ASP A 151 27.21 -1.72 8.34
CA ASP A 151 26.80 -1.74 6.93
C ASP A 151 26.37 -3.13 6.51
N SER A 152 25.31 -3.19 5.70
CA SER A 152 24.71 -4.42 5.22
C SER A 152 24.27 -4.27 3.76
N PRO A 153 24.07 -5.38 3.02
CA PRO A 153 23.45 -5.33 1.70
C PRO A 153 22.13 -4.54 1.68
N GLY A 154 21.35 -4.59 2.76
CA GLY A 154 20.12 -3.82 2.94
C GLY A 154 20.34 -2.31 3.09
N SER A 155 21.33 -1.87 3.88
CA SER A 155 21.63 -0.44 4.01
C SER A 155 22.16 0.13 2.69
N GLU A 156 23.01 -0.61 1.99
CA GLU A 156 23.51 -0.24 0.66
C GLU A 156 22.41 -0.22 -0.40
N LEU A 157 21.44 -1.14 -0.32
CA LEU A 157 20.25 -1.11 -1.17
C LEU A 157 19.45 0.17 -0.95
N LEU A 158 19.12 0.52 0.30
CA LEU A 158 18.39 1.75 0.62
C LEU A 158 19.12 3.00 0.12
N ILE A 159 20.45 3.05 0.26
CA ILE A 159 21.27 4.16 -0.27
C ILE A 159 21.10 4.28 -1.78
N ARG A 160 21.28 3.18 -2.51
CA ARG A 160 21.14 3.17 -3.97
C ARG A 160 19.74 3.58 -4.43
N LEU A 161 18.68 3.07 -3.79
CA LEU A 161 17.30 3.39 -4.16
C LEU A 161 16.99 4.89 -3.99
N ALA A 162 17.50 5.52 -2.93
CA ALA A 162 17.29 6.96 -2.70
C ALA A 162 18.09 7.86 -3.65
N ASP A 163 19.20 7.36 -4.19
CA ASP A 163 20.03 8.06 -5.17
C ASP A 163 19.54 7.91 -6.61
N GLU A 164 18.58 7.01 -6.87
CA GLU A 164 17.96 6.87 -8.18
C GLU A 164 17.21 8.14 -8.60
N ASP A 165 17.20 8.42 -9.91
CA ASP A 165 16.39 9.47 -10.52
C ASP A 165 14.92 9.02 -10.65
N ASP A 166 14.31 8.76 -9.49
CA ASP A 166 12.89 8.50 -9.34
C ASP A 166 12.29 9.50 -8.33
N PRO A 167 11.31 10.33 -8.76
CA PRO A 167 10.69 11.31 -7.89
C PRO A 167 9.73 10.71 -6.88
N ARG A 168 9.30 9.44 -7.05
CA ARG A 168 8.37 8.78 -6.14
C ARG A 168 9.03 8.56 -4.76
N PRO A 169 8.23 8.65 -3.68
CA PRO A 169 8.62 8.18 -2.36
C PRO A 169 9.11 6.73 -2.35
N ILE A 170 9.99 6.41 -1.40
CA ILE A 170 10.24 5.03 -0.96
C ILE A 170 9.50 4.83 0.36
N TYR A 171 8.48 3.96 0.36
CA TYR A 171 7.79 3.56 1.57
C TYR A 171 8.54 2.41 2.22
N VAL A 172 9.02 2.61 3.43
CA VAL A 172 9.69 1.60 4.25
C VAL A 172 8.70 1.11 5.28
N ALA A 173 8.34 -0.16 5.20
CA ALA A 173 7.53 -0.87 6.20
C ALA A 173 8.49 -1.59 7.16
N ALA A 174 8.59 -1.12 8.40
CA ALA A 174 9.35 -1.79 9.44
C ALA A 174 8.42 -2.70 10.24
N TRP A 175 8.45 -3.99 9.90
CA TRP A 175 7.73 -5.07 10.57
C TRP A 175 8.44 -5.39 11.88
N GLY A 176 9.77 -5.54 11.82
CA GLY A 176 10.64 -5.53 12.99
C GLY A 176 11.31 -4.17 13.23
N GLY A 177 12.64 -4.18 13.26
CA GLY A 177 13.44 -2.98 13.49
C GLY A 177 13.61 -2.05 12.28
N ALA A 178 13.94 -0.78 12.54
CA ALA A 178 14.31 0.19 11.51
C ALA A 178 15.83 0.39 11.39
N ASN A 179 16.62 -0.45 12.07
CA ASN A 179 18.08 -0.35 12.13
C ASN A 179 18.73 -0.25 10.76
N THR A 180 18.25 -1.01 9.78
CA THR A 180 18.85 -0.99 8.43
C THR A 180 18.69 0.37 7.75
N LEU A 181 17.53 1.04 7.92
CA LEU A 181 17.35 2.41 7.43
C LEU A 181 18.15 3.42 8.25
N ALA A 182 18.18 3.24 9.58
CA ALA A 182 18.98 4.09 10.44
C ALA A 182 20.47 4.03 10.09
N GLN A 183 20.99 2.83 9.76
CA GLN A 183 22.35 2.61 9.29
C GLN A 183 22.60 3.29 7.95
N ALA A 184 21.70 3.13 6.97
CA ALA A 184 21.82 3.80 5.68
C ALA A 184 21.96 5.33 5.84
N ILE A 185 21.12 5.92 6.69
CA ILE A 185 21.17 7.35 6.98
C ILE A 185 22.46 7.72 7.72
N TRP A 186 22.90 6.92 8.69
CA TRP A 186 24.15 7.14 9.42
C TRP A 186 25.37 7.12 8.49
N ARG A 187 25.44 6.15 7.56
CA ARG A 187 26.53 6.02 6.58
C ARG A 187 26.61 7.23 5.67
N ILE A 188 25.47 7.71 5.18
CA ILE A 188 25.39 8.91 4.34
C ILE A 188 25.81 10.17 5.09
N LYS A 189 25.52 10.27 6.39
CA LYS A 189 26.00 11.37 7.24
C LYS A 189 27.52 11.44 7.37
N GLN A 190 28.25 10.34 7.15
CA GLN A 190 29.71 10.34 7.23
C GLN A 190 30.38 10.95 5.99
N SER A 191 29.68 10.96 4.85
CA SER A 191 30.27 11.30 3.55
C SER A 191 29.57 12.45 2.81
N ARG A 192 28.37 12.85 3.23
CA ARG A 192 27.58 13.91 2.59
C ARG A 192 27.36 15.12 3.49
N THR A 193 27.08 16.26 2.85
CA THR A 193 26.70 17.51 3.54
C THR A 193 25.34 17.38 4.22
N ALA A 194 25.06 18.27 5.19
CA ALA A 194 23.77 18.28 5.89
C ALA A 194 22.56 18.41 4.94
N ASP A 195 22.65 19.25 3.90
CA ASP A 195 21.55 19.42 2.94
C ASP A 195 21.36 18.19 2.04
N GLU A 196 22.45 17.50 1.69
CA GLU A 196 22.36 16.23 0.97
C GLU A 196 21.74 15.13 1.84
N VAL A 197 22.06 15.07 3.13
CA VAL A 197 21.42 14.16 4.08
C VAL A 197 19.93 14.47 4.19
N LYS A 198 19.52 15.74 4.30
CA LYS A 198 18.10 16.11 4.33
C LYS A 198 17.35 15.66 3.08
N ARG A 199 17.94 15.92 1.90
CA ARG A 199 17.36 15.46 0.62
C ARG A 199 17.25 13.94 0.57
N PHE A 200 18.30 13.23 1.00
CA PHE A 200 18.30 11.77 1.09
C PHE A 200 17.18 11.25 2.00
N VAL A 201 17.07 11.76 3.23
CA VAL A 201 16.05 11.31 4.20
C VAL A 201 14.64 11.61 3.69
N SER A 202 14.42 12.75 3.04
CA SER A 202 13.12 13.13 2.47
C SER A 202 12.58 12.21 1.36
N LYS A 203 13.42 11.31 0.81
CA LYS A 203 12.97 10.25 -0.10
C LYS A 203 12.17 9.17 0.61
N PHE A 204 12.37 8.97 1.92
CA PHE A 204 11.76 7.88 2.67
C PHE A 204 10.50 8.31 3.43
N ARG A 205 9.54 7.41 3.48
CA ARG A 205 8.35 7.44 4.34
C ARG A 205 8.43 6.16 5.16
N LEU A 206 8.51 6.26 6.48
CA LEU A 206 8.67 5.09 7.35
C LEU A 206 7.35 4.81 8.08
N TYR A 207 6.83 3.60 7.93
CA TYR A 207 5.72 3.09 8.73
C TYR A 207 6.26 2.00 9.64
N THR A 208 6.17 2.20 10.95
CA THR A 208 6.61 1.21 11.95
C THR A 208 5.42 0.58 12.64
N ILE A 209 5.49 -0.73 12.78
CA ILE A 209 4.61 -1.50 13.65
C ILE A 209 5.22 -1.40 15.03
N THR A 210 4.63 -0.57 15.89
CA THR A 210 5.21 -0.17 17.18
C THR A 210 6.71 0.18 17.09
N ASP A 211 7.50 -0.07 18.15
CA ASP A 211 8.95 0.15 18.23
C ASP A 211 9.63 -1.15 18.67
N GLN A 212 10.33 -1.82 17.74
CA GLN A 212 10.68 -3.24 17.86
C GLN A 212 12.18 -3.54 17.78
N ASP A 213 13.04 -2.54 17.65
CA ASP A 213 14.49 -2.76 17.52
C ASP A 213 15.25 -2.81 18.85
N MET A 214 14.66 -3.37 19.90
CA MET A 214 15.28 -3.38 21.22
C MET A 214 15.23 -4.78 21.83
N GLN A 215 16.26 -5.12 22.61
CA GLN A 215 16.24 -6.33 23.44
C GLN A 215 14.92 -6.42 24.22
N TYR A 216 14.30 -7.61 24.23
CA TYR A 216 12.98 -7.84 24.83
C TYR A 216 12.85 -7.29 26.27
N SER A 217 13.92 -7.40 27.07
CA SER A 217 14.00 -6.91 28.46
C SER A 217 14.02 -5.38 28.56
N MET A 218 14.46 -4.70 27.51
CA MET A 218 14.59 -3.26 27.40
C MET A 218 13.47 -2.62 26.58
N ARG A 219 12.47 -3.38 26.12
CA ARG A 219 11.40 -2.92 25.20
C ARG A 219 10.65 -1.64 25.61
N MET A 220 10.65 -1.29 26.90
CA MET A 220 10.05 -0.05 27.40
C MET A 220 11.03 1.14 27.45
N ASN A 221 12.33 0.89 27.30
CA ASN A 221 13.40 1.88 27.34
C ASN A 221 13.73 2.41 25.95
N ARG A 222 12.83 3.25 25.44
CA ARG A 222 12.85 3.75 24.07
C ARG A 222 14.08 4.61 23.72
N ALA A 223 14.84 5.06 24.72
CA ALA A 223 16.12 5.75 24.52
C ALA A 223 17.18 4.93 23.77
N TYR A 224 17.03 3.61 23.74
CA TYR A 224 17.93 2.69 23.03
C TYR A 224 17.50 2.40 21.60
N SER A 225 16.30 2.84 21.18
CA SER A 225 15.72 2.49 19.89
C SER A 225 16.33 3.31 18.75
N SER A 226 16.56 2.67 17.59
CA SER A 226 16.91 3.39 16.37
C SER A 226 15.71 4.16 15.82
N HIS A 227 14.48 3.68 16.06
CA HIS A 227 13.25 4.40 15.73
C HIS A 227 13.16 5.73 16.48
N MET A 228 13.46 5.75 17.78
CA MET A 228 13.47 7.00 18.56
C MET A 228 14.52 7.98 18.03
N TRP A 229 15.72 7.49 17.69
CA TRP A 229 16.74 8.31 17.05
C TRP A 229 16.24 8.91 15.73
N LEU A 230 15.60 8.12 14.87
CA LEU A 230 15.02 8.59 13.61
C LEU A 230 13.96 9.69 13.85
N ARG A 231 13.01 9.45 14.77
CA ARG A 231 11.97 10.43 15.14
C ARG A 231 12.54 11.71 15.72
N ARG A 232 13.66 11.64 16.44
CA ARG A 232 14.29 12.82 17.07
C ARG A 232 15.12 13.62 16.07
N GLU A 233 16.04 12.96 15.38
CA GLU A 233 17.04 13.63 14.53
C GLU A 233 16.46 14.11 13.20
N PHE A 234 15.42 13.44 12.68
CA PHE A 234 14.87 13.71 11.35
C PHE A 234 13.36 13.98 11.38
N LYS A 235 12.86 14.56 12.47
CA LYS A 235 11.44 14.86 12.67
C LYS A 235 10.79 15.71 11.56
N ASP A 236 11.60 16.49 10.83
CA ASP A 236 11.15 17.44 9.82
C ASP A 236 11.34 16.89 8.40
N GLU A 237 12.28 15.97 8.18
CA GLU A 237 12.59 15.37 6.89
C GLU A 237 11.96 13.99 6.67
N LEU A 238 11.78 13.20 7.73
CA LEU A 238 11.24 11.84 7.65
C LEU A 238 9.77 11.83 8.04
N GLN A 239 8.90 11.46 7.09
CA GLN A 239 7.52 11.12 7.43
C GLN A 239 7.54 9.78 8.19
N PHE A 240 7.55 9.86 9.51
CA PHE A 240 7.52 8.72 10.41
C PHE A 240 6.10 8.48 10.91
N ILE A 241 5.55 7.30 10.64
CA ILE A 241 4.30 6.80 11.20
C ILE A 241 4.64 5.76 12.26
N TRP A 242 4.22 6.03 13.49
CA TRP A 242 4.31 5.11 14.61
C TRP A 242 2.92 4.58 14.94
N ASP A 243 2.63 3.39 14.42
CA ASP A 243 1.36 2.71 14.66
C ASP A 243 1.38 2.00 16.02
N GLU A 244 0.46 2.38 16.90
CA GLU A 244 0.27 1.80 18.25
C GLU A 244 -1.20 1.40 18.49
N GLY A 245 -1.99 1.29 17.42
CA GLY A 245 -3.42 1.01 17.50
C GLY A 245 -3.92 0.08 16.40
N THR A 246 -3.64 0.40 15.14
CA THR A 246 -4.18 -0.35 13.99
C THR A 246 -3.59 -1.76 13.93
N TRP A 247 -2.30 -1.93 14.17
CA TRP A 247 -1.66 -3.25 14.20
C TRP A 247 -2.25 -4.19 15.26
N GLN A 248 -2.59 -3.67 16.45
CA GLN A 248 -3.21 -4.46 17.51
C GLN A 248 -4.62 -4.89 17.09
N GLU A 249 -5.39 -3.97 16.53
CA GLU A 249 -6.74 -4.28 16.05
C GLU A 249 -6.73 -5.25 14.86
N GLN A 250 -5.76 -5.14 13.95
CA GLN A 250 -5.52 -6.12 12.89
C GLN A 250 -5.34 -7.52 13.47
N CYS A 251 -4.45 -7.67 14.46
CA CYS A 251 -4.22 -8.94 15.14
C CYS A 251 -5.49 -9.51 15.76
N GLU A 252 -6.28 -8.69 16.46
CA GLU A 252 -7.51 -9.15 17.13
C GLU A 252 -8.62 -9.52 16.14
N LEU A 253 -8.88 -8.70 15.13
CA LEU A 253 -9.88 -8.99 14.09
C LEU A 253 -9.50 -10.23 13.28
N GLY A 254 -8.19 -10.40 13.02
CA GLY A 254 -7.62 -11.59 12.43
C GLY A 254 -7.91 -12.86 13.20
N LYS A 255 -7.70 -12.85 14.52
CA LYS A 255 -8.04 -13.98 15.40
C LYS A 255 -9.53 -14.27 15.40
N GLN A 256 -10.36 -13.24 15.48
CA GLN A 256 -11.83 -13.39 15.43
C GLN A 256 -12.29 -14.00 14.10
N ALA A 257 -11.61 -13.68 13.00
CA ALA A 257 -11.89 -14.18 11.67
C ALA A 257 -11.05 -15.42 11.29
N TRP A 258 -10.40 -16.11 12.26
CA TRP A 258 -9.44 -17.17 11.95
C TRP A 258 -10.02 -18.30 11.10
N GLU A 259 -11.28 -18.68 11.31
CA GLU A 259 -11.93 -19.70 10.48
C GLU A 259 -11.93 -19.31 9.00
N GLN A 260 -12.13 -18.02 8.70
CA GLN A 260 -12.09 -17.53 7.33
C GLN A 260 -10.65 -17.53 6.76
N HIS A 261 -9.66 -17.22 7.59
CA HIS A 261 -8.24 -17.35 7.20
C HIS A 261 -7.88 -18.80 6.89
N ARG A 262 -8.22 -19.72 7.79
CA ARG A 262 -8.00 -21.15 7.60
C ARG A 262 -8.67 -21.68 6.33
N ASP A 263 -9.93 -21.30 6.07
CA ASP A 263 -10.73 -21.92 5.02
C ASP A 263 -10.47 -21.31 3.62
N TYR A 264 -10.10 -20.03 3.57
CA TYR A 264 -9.97 -19.28 2.31
C TYR A 264 -8.57 -18.75 2.01
N ILE A 265 -7.61 -18.88 2.92
CA ILE A 265 -6.23 -18.43 2.72
C ILE A 265 -5.26 -19.60 2.94
N GLN A 266 -5.33 -20.25 4.10
CA GLN A 266 -4.44 -21.36 4.43
C GLN A 266 -4.65 -22.54 3.47
N GLY A 267 -3.55 -23.09 2.95
CA GLY A 267 -3.55 -24.18 1.98
C GLY A 267 -3.91 -23.80 0.54
N LYS A 268 -4.35 -22.56 0.28
CA LYS A 268 -4.76 -22.09 -1.06
C LYS A 268 -3.54 -21.78 -1.94
N GLY A 269 -3.38 -22.54 -3.02
CA GLY A 269 -2.20 -22.44 -3.87
C GLY A 269 -0.92 -22.88 -3.15
N ALA A 270 0.24 -22.51 -3.68
CA ALA A 270 1.51 -22.69 -2.99
C ALA A 270 1.70 -21.65 -1.87
N LEU A 271 1.29 -20.40 -2.10
CA LEU A 271 1.38 -19.31 -1.14
C LEU A 271 0.63 -19.64 0.16
N GLY A 272 -0.61 -20.11 0.07
CA GLY A 272 -1.42 -20.45 1.24
C GLY A 272 -0.85 -21.61 2.06
N LYS A 273 -0.01 -22.49 1.47
CA LYS A 273 0.68 -23.55 2.21
C LYS A 273 1.84 -23.01 3.06
N GLU A 274 2.37 -21.85 2.71
CA GLU A 274 3.32 -21.11 3.52
C GLU A 274 2.64 -20.13 4.48
N TYR A 275 1.30 -20.07 4.52
CA TYR A 275 0.57 -19.27 5.50
C TYR A 275 0.43 -20.06 6.81
N PRO A 276 1.19 -19.74 7.88
CA PRO A 276 1.19 -20.53 9.10
C PRO A 276 -0.10 -20.34 9.89
N THR A 277 -0.27 -21.16 10.93
CA THR A 277 -1.26 -20.88 11.98
C THR A 277 -0.71 -19.81 12.91
N TYR A 278 -1.52 -18.79 13.19
CA TYR A 278 -1.13 -17.72 14.10
C TYR A 278 -0.80 -18.22 15.51
N LYS A 279 -0.01 -17.43 16.23
CA LYS A 279 0.35 -17.69 17.63
C LYS A 279 -0.16 -16.62 18.59
N TRP A 280 0.02 -15.34 18.25
CA TRP A 280 -0.30 -14.20 19.13
C TRP A 280 -1.39 -13.28 18.55
N GLY A 281 -1.27 -13.01 17.25
CA GLY A 281 -2.18 -12.25 16.41
C GLY A 281 -1.98 -12.69 14.97
N VAL A 282 -2.88 -12.26 14.08
CA VAL A 282 -2.80 -12.59 12.65
C VAL A 282 -2.36 -11.36 11.89
N GLU A 283 -1.28 -11.48 11.14
CA GLU A 283 -0.73 -10.44 10.25
C GLU A 283 -0.55 -9.07 10.91
N GLY A 284 0.15 -9.01 12.05
CA GLY A 284 0.38 -7.76 12.79
C GLY A 284 1.00 -6.65 11.93
N ASP A 285 1.83 -7.03 10.95
CA ASP A 285 2.58 -6.08 10.14
C ASP A 285 1.88 -5.61 8.88
N THR A 286 0.86 -6.32 8.45
CA THR A 286 0.11 -6.02 7.22
C THR A 286 -0.36 -4.56 7.11
N PRO A 287 -0.78 -3.85 8.18
CA PRO A 287 -1.17 -2.44 8.09
C PRO A 287 -0.10 -1.54 7.45
N SER A 288 1.19 -1.86 7.62
CA SER A 288 2.30 -1.06 7.09
C SER A 288 2.29 -0.92 5.56
N PHE A 289 1.93 -1.97 4.82
CA PHE A 289 1.80 -1.90 3.37
C PHE A 289 0.35 -1.65 2.92
N LEU A 290 -0.67 -1.99 3.73
CA LEU A 290 -2.05 -1.55 3.46
C LEU A 290 -2.20 -0.02 3.54
N TYR A 291 -1.36 0.66 4.32
CA TYR A 291 -1.27 2.12 4.35
C TYR A 291 -0.99 2.72 2.97
N VAL A 292 -0.18 2.01 2.17
CA VAL A 292 0.30 2.43 0.85
C VAL A 292 -0.59 1.87 -0.28
N MET A 293 -1.62 1.08 0.06
CA MET A 293 -2.45 0.37 -0.91
C MET A 293 -3.09 1.32 -1.93
N PRO A 294 -2.80 1.18 -3.24
CA PRO A 294 -3.37 2.01 -4.29
C PRO A 294 -4.78 1.53 -4.65
N ASN A 295 -5.75 1.66 -3.73
CA ASN A 295 -7.17 1.30 -3.92
C ASN A 295 -8.10 2.51 -4.07
N GLY A 296 -7.55 3.72 -4.00
CA GLY A 296 -8.25 5.00 -4.16
C GLY A 296 -8.87 5.59 -2.89
N LEU A 297 -8.65 4.95 -1.74
CA LEU A 297 -9.20 5.37 -0.45
C LEU A 297 -8.39 6.50 0.21
N ASN A 298 -7.06 6.38 0.24
CA ASN A 298 -6.16 7.36 0.84
C ASN A 298 -4.94 7.65 -0.06
N ASN A 299 -4.35 8.82 0.16
CA ASN A 299 -3.03 9.16 -0.31
C ASN A 299 -2.03 8.97 0.85
N PRO A 300 -1.04 8.07 0.74
CA PRO A 300 -0.03 7.85 1.78
C PRO A 300 0.95 9.02 2.02
N GLU A 301 0.88 10.10 1.21
CA GLU A 301 1.54 11.38 1.54
C GLU A 301 0.68 12.25 2.49
N CYS A 302 -0.51 11.80 2.86
CA CYS A 302 -1.43 12.50 3.76
C CYS A 302 -1.94 11.54 4.84
N PRO A 303 -1.20 11.33 5.95
CA PRO A 303 -1.54 10.35 6.99
C PRO A 303 -2.89 10.57 7.69
N GLN A 304 -3.46 11.78 7.58
CA GLN A 304 -4.83 12.09 8.04
C GLN A 304 -5.90 11.49 7.11
N GLN A 305 -5.57 11.03 5.90
CA GLN A 305 -6.56 10.31 5.09
C GLN A 305 -6.72 8.90 5.64
N ALA A 306 -7.87 8.63 6.24
CA ALA A 306 -8.18 7.31 6.76
C ALA A 306 -8.18 6.28 5.62
N GLY A 307 -7.64 5.10 5.91
CA GLY A 307 -7.55 3.98 4.98
C GLY A 307 -7.59 2.64 5.70
N TRP A 308 -7.18 1.58 5.00
CA TRP A 308 -7.08 0.21 5.53
C TRP A 308 -6.04 0.06 6.67
N ALA A 309 -5.17 1.05 6.84
CA ALA A 309 -4.23 1.15 7.95
C ALA A 309 -4.70 2.11 9.06
N GLY A 310 -5.97 2.50 9.10
CA GLY A 310 -6.51 3.42 10.09
C GLY A 310 -6.26 4.89 9.76
N TYR A 311 -6.09 5.72 10.79
CA TYR A 311 -6.03 7.19 10.71
C TYR A 311 -4.96 7.73 11.66
N HIS A 312 -4.13 8.67 11.19
CA HIS A 312 -2.99 9.17 11.94
C HIS A 312 -2.92 10.69 11.96
N GLU A 313 -2.56 11.26 13.12
CA GLU A 313 -2.26 12.68 13.27
C GLU A 313 -0.86 12.88 13.83
N ARG A 314 -0.25 14.03 13.51
CA ARG A 314 1.06 14.39 14.07
C ARG A 314 0.88 14.84 15.51
N GLY A 315 1.55 14.18 16.44
CA GLY A 315 1.43 14.47 17.86
C GLY A 315 2.60 13.93 18.67
N ILE A 316 2.56 14.17 19.99
CA ILE A 316 3.49 13.54 20.95
C ILE A 316 3.23 12.04 20.95
N CYS A 317 4.30 11.26 20.86
CA CYS A 317 4.22 9.81 20.82
C CYS A 317 4.17 9.18 22.22
N ALA A 318 3.94 7.86 22.28
CA ALA A 318 3.82 7.13 23.54
C ALA A 318 5.10 7.14 24.41
N ASP A 319 6.26 7.57 23.87
CA ASP A 319 7.47 7.82 24.66
C ASP A 319 7.45 9.16 25.42
N SER A 320 6.47 10.04 25.16
CA SER A 320 6.37 11.40 25.71
C SER A 320 7.56 12.32 25.39
N LEU A 321 8.42 11.95 24.44
CA LEU A 321 9.67 12.64 24.12
C LEU A 321 9.75 13.06 22.64
N THR A 322 9.18 12.26 21.74
CA THR A 322 9.25 12.50 20.30
C THR A 322 7.89 12.81 19.71
N THR A 323 7.90 13.40 18.51
CA THR A 323 6.70 13.66 17.72
C THR A 323 6.76 12.91 16.41
N ALA A 324 5.67 12.26 16.03
CA ALA A 324 5.51 11.57 14.76
C ALA A 324 4.03 11.56 14.37
N TRP A 325 3.71 11.02 13.19
CA TRP A 325 2.34 10.62 12.89
C TRP A 325 2.03 9.38 13.73
N THR A 326 0.96 9.42 14.52
CA THR A 326 0.70 8.35 15.48
C THR A 326 -0.80 8.11 15.65
N SER A 327 -1.15 6.99 16.27
CA SER A 327 -2.51 6.54 16.55
C SER A 327 -2.69 6.07 18.01
N TRP A 328 -1.80 6.47 18.93
CA TRP A 328 -1.73 5.87 20.27
C TRP A 328 -2.65 6.49 21.34
N GLN A 329 -2.93 7.79 21.27
CA GLN A 329 -3.63 8.56 22.33
C GLN A 329 -5.12 8.73 22.01
N GLU A 330 -5.99 8.75 23.02
CA GLU A 330 -7.42 9.08 22.83
C GLU A 330 -7.64 10.58 22.53
N PRO A 331 -8.65 10.94 21.70
CA PRO A 331 -9.61 10.07 21.00
C PRO A 331 -9.08 9.45 19.69
N LEU A 332 -7.87 9.83 19.28
CA LEU A 332 -7.28 9.45 17.99
C LEU A 332 -7.13 7.92 17.83
N ARG A 333 -6.73 7.21 18.89
CA ARG A 333 -6.68 5.75 18.94
C ARG A 333 -8.02 5.13 18.59
N SER A 334 -9.10 5.56 19.25
CA SER A 334 -10.44 5.04 18.97
C SER A 334 -10.89 5.30 17.54
N ILE A 335 -10.53 6.46 16.98
CA ILE A 335 -10.85 6.78 15.58
C ILE A 335 -10.11 5.84 14.63
N SER A 336 -8.79 5.67 14.81
CA SER A 336 -7.98 4.80 13.95
C SER A 336 -8.48 3.34 13.97
N ILE A 337 -8.72 2.82 15.18
CA ILE A 337 -9.29 1.49 15.39
C ILE A 337 -10.68 1.36 14.77
N GLY A 338 -11.52 2.40 14.87
CA GLY A 338 -12.83 2.44 14.24
C GLY A 338 -12.76 2.27 12.71
N TYR A 339 -11.82 2.96 12.05
CA TYR A 339 -11.57 2.76 10.62
C TYR A 339 -11.05 1.37 10.31
N LYS A 340 -10.14 0.83 11.13
CA LYS A 340 -9.65 -0.54 10.94
C LYS A 340 -10.78 -1.56 10.99
N ARG A 341 -11.66 -1.48 11.99
CA ARG A 341 -12.86 -2.35 12.10
C ARG A 341 -13.78 -2.21 10.90
N ARG A 342 -13.99 -0.98 10.41
CA ARG A 342 -14.84 -0.73 9.24
C ARG A 342 -14.33 -1.43 7.99
N PHE A 343 -13.02 -1.34 7.72
CA PHE A 343 -12.45 -1.81 6.46
C PHE A 343 -11.92 -3.24 6.50
N TYR A 344 -11.72 -3.82 7.68
CA TYR A 344 -11.22 -5.19 7.81
C TYR A 344 -12.01 -6.24 7.01
N PRO A 345 -13.36 -6.23 6.95
CA PRO A 345 -14.11 -7.15 6.09
C PRO A 345 -13.71 -7.06 4.61
N ASP A 346 -13.52 -5.84 4.10
CA ASP A 346 -13.14 -5.58 2.71
C ASP A 346 -11.72 -6.06 2.42
N GLU A 347 -10.80 -5.78 3.33
CA GLU A 347 -9.41 -6.22 3.25
C GLU A 347 -9.32 -7.75 3.21
N LEU A 348 -10.06 -8.41 4.09
CA LEU A 348 -10.08 -9.87 4.19
C LEU A 348 -10.71 -10.46 2.92
N ASN A 349 -11.82 -9.90 2.44
CA ASN A 349 -12.46 -10.34 1.20
C ASN A 349 -11.55 -10.18 -0.03
N ASP A 350 -10.81 -9.07 -0.14
CA ASP A 350 -9.83 -8.89 -1.21
C ASP A 350 -8.70 -9.93 -1.12
N PHE A 351 -8.25 -10.28 0.09
CA PHE A 351 -7.25 -11.32 0.28
C PHE A 351 -7.77 -12.71 -0.11
N LYS A 352 -8.98 -13.10 0.32
CA LYS A 352 -9.60 -14.37 -0.08
C LYS A 352 -9.69 -14.49 -1.61
N ALA A 353 -10.17 -13.44 -2.29
CA ALA A 353 -10.26 -13.44 -3.74
C ALA A 353 -8.88 -13.62 -4.38
N ARG A 354 -7.85 -12.94 -3.88
CA ARG A 354 -6.48 -13.10 -4.39
C ARG A 354 -5.89 -14.47 -4.14
N MET A 355 -6.20 -15.11 -3.01
CA MET A 355 -5.79 -16.49 -2.76
C MET A 355 -6.55 -17.49 -3.64
N GLN A 356 -7.81 -17.20 -3.99
CA GLN A 356 -8.51 -17.94 -5.04
C GLN A 356 -7.80 -17.80 -6.40
N TRP A 357 -7.35 -16.59 -6.78
CA TRP A 357 -6.55 -16.40 -7.99
C TRP A 357 -5.21 -17.15 -7.95
N ALA A 358 -4.53 -17.19 -6.79
CA ALA A 358 -3.31 -17.96 -6.60
C ALA A 358 -3.55 -19.47 -6.78
N GLU A 359 -4.66 -19.99 -6.26
CA GLU A 359 -5.02 -21.40 -6.36
C GLU A 359 -5.50 -21.79 -7.77
N GLU A 360 -6.43 -21.02 -8.34
CA GLU A 360 -7.22 -21.42 -9.49
C GLU A 360 -6.85 -20.69 -10.80
N GLY A 361 -6.20 -19.51 -10.72
CA GLY A 361 -5.97 -18.65 -11.88
C GLY A 361 -7.23 -17.97 -12.43
N LYS A 362 -8.31 -17.98 -11.64
CA LYS A 362 -9.59 -17.33 -11.91
C LYS A 362 -10.21 -16.88 -10.59
N GLY A 363 -11.07 -15.88 -10.62
CA GLY A 363 -11.77 -15.35 -9.45
C GLY A 363 -12.43 -14.02 -9.79
N ASN A 364 -12.98 -13.35 -8.78
CA ASN A 364 -13.59 -12.03 -8.94
C ASN A 364 -12.53 -10.91 -8.99
N HIS A 365 -12.81 -9.77 -9.64
CA HIS A 365 -11.98 -8.56 -9.68
C HIS A 365 -12.61 -7.41 -8.89
N ASN A 366 -11.78 -6.50 -8.34
CA ASN A 366 -12.33 -5.28 -7.75
C ASN A 366 -13.01 -4.40 -8.83
N PRO A 367 -14.07 -3.67 -8.47
CA PRO A 367 -14.66 -2.64 -9.31
C PRO A 367 -13.64 -1.58 -9.76
N GLN A 368 -13.93 -0.94 -10.89
CA GLN A 368 -13.21 0.24 -11.39
C GLN A 368 -14.05 1.49 -11.18
N VAL A 369 -13.72 2.28 -10.15
CA VAL A 369 -14.46 3.49 -9.79
C VAL A 369 -14.10 4.65 -10.73
N VAL A 370 -15.10 5.22 -11.41
CA VAL A 370 -14.93 6.36 -12.32
C VAL A 370 -15.85 7.50 -11.90
N VAL A 371 -15.30 8.57 -11.33
CA VAL A 371 -16.08 9.73 -10.88
C VAL A 371 -15.87 10.91 -11.82
N ASN A 372 -16.95 11.49 -12.33
CA ASN A 372 -16.94 12.63 -13.26
C ASN A 372 -15.98 12.42 -14.46
N ASN A 373 -16.03 11.23 -15.05
CA ASN A 373 -15.16 10.75 -16.14
C ASN A 373 -13.66 10.57 -15.79
N LYS A 374 -13.26 10.75 -14.53
CA LYS A 374 -11.88 10.53 -14.09
C LYS A 374 -11.69 9.09 -13.60
N LYS A 375 -10.69 8.41 -14.19
CA LYS A 375 -10.25 7.05 -13.86
C LYS A 375 -9.01 7.10 -12.94
N GLY A 376 -8.44 5.94 -12.61
CA GLY A 376 -7.21 5.82 -11.81
C GLY A 376 -7.47 5.52 -10.34
N VAL A 377 -6.51 5.79 -9.47
CA VAL A 377 -6.70 5.68 -8.01
C VAL A 377 -6.36 6.97 -7.28
N GLN A 378 -5.76 7.94 -7.97
CA GLN A 378 -5.45 9.23 -7.37
C GLN A 378 -6.73 9.97 -6.90
N PRO A 379 -6.63 10.74 -5.79
CA PRO A 379 -7.70 11.63 -5.36
C PRO A 379 -8.09 12.63 -6.44
N ILE A 380 -9.39 12.93 -6.53
CA ILE A 380 -9.91 13.96 -7.42
C ILE A 380 -10.01 15.27 -6.65
N CYS A 381 -9.16 16.24 -7.00
CA CYS A 381 -9.25 17.60 -6.46
C CYS A 381 -10.25 18.44 -7.26
N ILE A 382 -11.18 19.10 -6.56
CA ILE A 382 -12.13 20.06 -7.12
C ILE A 382 -12.16 21.35 -6.30
N GLN A 383 -12.45 22.46 -6.96
CA GLN A 383 -12.72 23.75 -6.30
C GLN A 383 -14.21 24.04 -6.37
N ALA A 384 -14.78 24.51 -5.25
CA ALA A 384 -16.18 24.87 -5.16
C ALA A 384 -16.37 26.18 -4.41
N LYS A 385 -17.51 26.84 -4.62
CA LYS A 385 -17.89 28.05 -3.87
C LYS A 385 -18.82 27.68 -2.74
N ALA A 386 -18.68 28.36 -1.61
CA ALA A 386 -19.63 28.24 -0.51
C ALA A 386 -21.08 28.49 -0.99
N GLY A 387 -22.04 27.75 -0.43
CA GLY A 387 -23.46 27.84 -0.78
C GLY A 387 -23.86 27.19 -2.12
N LYS A 388 -22.92 26.63 -2.89
CA LYS A 388 -23.22 25.92 -4.15
C LYS A 388 -23.41 24.42 -3.94
N THR A 389 -24.08 23.80 -4.91
CA THR A 389 -24.25 22.34 -4.97
C THR A 389 -23.27 21.76 -5.98
N ILE A 390 -22.60 20.67 -5.60
CA ILE A 390 -21.70 19.89 -6.44
C ILE A 390 -22.41 18.59 -6.81
N ARG A 391 -22.28 18.17 -8.07
CA ARG A 391 -22.71 16.85 -8.55
C ARG A 391 -21.50 15.95 -8.74
N LEU A 392 -21.54 14.76 -8.15
CA LEU A 392 -20.53 13.71 -8.31
C LEU A 392 -21.18 12.50 -8.96
N ASP A 393 -20.58 12.01 -10.04
CA ASP A 393 -21.18 10.99 -10.90
C ASP A 393 -20.24 9.81 -11.11
N ALA A 394 -20.57 8.69 -10.46
CA ALA A 394 -19.90 7.42 -10.55
C ALA A 394 -20.59 6.42 -11.50
N SER A 395 -21.56 6.85 -12.32
CA SER A 395 -22.33 5.97 -13.22
C SER A 395 -21.52 5.28 -14.31
N LYS A 396 -20.28 5.75 -14.54
CA LYS A 396 -19.33 5.14 -15.48
C LYS A 396 -18.39 4.14 -14.82
N SER A 397 -18.55 3.87 -13.52
CA SER A 397 -17.86 2.79 -12.82
C SER A 397 -18.23 1.45 -13.45
N LYS A 398 -17.32 0.49 -13.39
CA LYS A 398 -17.47 -0.79 -14.08
C LYS A 398 -17.00 -1.93 -13.22
N ASP A 399 -17.65 -3.07 -13.39
CA ASP A 399 -17.14 -4.35 -12.96
C ASP A 399 -16.54 -5.10 -14.16
N ALA A 400 -15.44 -5.83 -13.95
CA ALA A 400 -14.75 -6.56 -15.03
C ALA A 400 -15.38 -7.92 -15.33
N ASP A 401 -16.07 -8.49 -14.35
CA ASP A 401 -16.69 -9.81 -14.37
C ASP A 401 -18.19 -9.73 -14.75
N GLY A 402 -18.74 -8.51 -14.80
CA GLY A 402 -20.12 -8.23 -15.20
C GLY A 402 -21.08 -8.14 -14.03
N ASP A 403 -20.56 -8.06 -12.81
CA ASP A 403 -21.33 -8.00 -11.58
C ASP A 403 -22.02 -6.63 -11.41
N GLY A 404 -23.09 -6.64 -10.62
CA GLY A 404 -23.82 -5.43 -10.24
C GLY A 404 -23.03 -4.60 -9.23
N LEU A 405 -23.16 -3.28 -9.29
CA LEU A 405 -22.44 -2.35 -8.41
C LEU A 405 -23.37 -1.67 -7.40
N SER A 406 -22.97 -1.64 -6.13
CA SER A 406 -23.55 -0.78 -5.09
C SER A 406 -22.63 0.40 -4.81
N PHE A 407 -23.21 1.54 -4.40
CA PHE A 407 -22.50 2.79 -4.22
C PHE A 407 -22.74 3.32 -2.82
N LEU A 408 -21.71 3.89 -2.19
CA LEU A 408 -21.82 4.64 -0.95
C LEU A 408 -20.94 5.89 -1.02
N TRP A 409 -21.54 7.05 -0.81
CA TRP A 409 -20.85 8.33 -0.73
C TRP A 409 -20.82 8.81 0.73
N TRP A 410 -19.63 8.95 1.30
CA TRP A 410 -19.49 9.36 2.69
C TRP A 410 -18.39 10.41 2.87
N GLN A 411 -18.56 11.28 3.87
CA GLN A 411 -17.55 12.25 4.26
C GLN A 411 -16.65 11.65 5.34
N GLN A 412 -15.34 11.85 5.24
CA GLN A 412 -14.44 11.67 6.39
C GLN A 412 -14.49 12.92 7.27
N PRO A 413 -15.08 12.88 8.48
CA PRO A 413 -15.35 14.07 9.26
C PRO A 413 -14.13 14.64 10.01
N GLU A 414 -13.04 13.88 10.15
CA GLU A 414 -11.83 14.32 10.85
C GLU A 414 -10.95 15.26 10.01
N ILE A 415 -11.18 15.33 8.69
CA ILE A 415 -10.44 16.24 7.81
C ILE A 415 -11.33 17.42 7.41
N GLY A 416 -10.88 18.62 7.78
CA GLY A 416 -11.65 19.85 7.65
C GLY A 416 -12.62 20.05 8.80
N HIS A 417 -13.31 21.19 8.82
CA HIS A 417 -14.21 21.56 9.92
C HIS A 417 -15.70 21.42 9.54
N THR A 418 -16.01 21.52 8.25
CA THR A 418 -17.35 21.64 7.71
C THR A 418 -17.94 20.27 7.43
N LYS A 419 -19.03 19.95 8.13
CA LYS A 419 -19.86 18.78 7.81
C LYS A 419 -20.81 19.11 6.64
N VAL A 420 -20.95 18.17 5.71
CA VAL A 420 -21.85 18.31 4.55
C VAL A 420 -22.89 17.22 4.52
N SER A 421 -24.08 17.55 4.00
CA SER A 421 -25.09 16.56 3.65
C SER A 421 -24.85 16.06 2.23
N ILE A 422 -24.84 14.73 2.07
CA ILE A 422 -24.71 14.06 0.78
C ILE A 422 -26.07 13.48 0.41
N ASN A 423 -26.73 14.07 -0.59
CA ASN A 423 -27.99 13.57 -1.10
C ASN A 423 -27.74 12.43 -2.10
N GLN A 424 -28.63 11.43 -2.10
CA GLN A 424 -28.51 10.24 -2.96
C GLN A 424 -27.18 9.49 -2.71
N HIS A 425 -26.77 9.42 -1.45
CA HIS A 425 -25.49 8.85 -1.05
C HIS A 425 -25.35 7.34 -1.30
N GLU A 426 -26.43 6.63 -1.61
CA GLU A 426 -26.40 5.20 -2.00
C GLU A 426 -26.59 4.98 -3.51
N GLN A 427 -26.56 6.04 -4.31
CA GLN A 427 -26.77 5.99 -5.75
C GLN A 427 -25.47 6.24 -6.51
N ALA A 428 -25.41 5.82 -7.77
CA ALA A 428 -24.26 6.10 -8.64
C ALA A 428 -24.01 7.62 -8.82
N VAL A 429 -25.02 8.46 -8.62
CA VAL A 429 -24.90 9.92 -8.69
C VAL A 429 -25.34 10.53 -7.37
N ALA A 430 -24.45 11.30 -6.75
CA ALA A 430 -24.72 12.03 -5.52
C ALA A 430 -24.61 13.55 -5.72
N THR A 431 -25.27 14.31 -4.85
CA THR A 431 -25.12 15.76 -4.80
C THR A 431 -24.76 16.23 -3.41
N ILE A 432 -23.87 17.21 -3.32
CA ILE A 432 -23.36 17.76 -2.07
C ILE A 432 -23.66 19.24 -2.04
N ARG A 433 -24.39 19.70 -1.03
CA ARG A 433 -24.61 21.13 -0.79
C ARG A 433 -23.50 21.65 0.11
N ILE A 434 -22.68 22.56 -0.42
CA ILE A 434 -21.62 23.21 0.35
C ILE A 434 -22.26 24.28 1.25
N PRO A 435 -22.03 24.25 2.57
CA PRO A 435 -22.51 25.30 3.47
C PRO A 435 -22.01 26.70 3.08
N ALA A 436 -22.80 27.73 3.34
CA ALA A 436 -22.46 29.10 2.98
C ALA A 436 -21.27 29.67 3.80
N ASN A 437 -20.99 29.07 4.96
CA ASN A 437 -19.89 29.44 5.85
C ASN A 437 -18.64 28.54 5.69
N ALA A 438 -18.56 27.75 4.61
CA ALA A 438 -17.48 26.79 4.42
C ALA A 438 -16.22 27.37 3.74
N THR A 439 -16.18 28.67 3.43
CA THR A 439 -15.05 29.31 2.73
C THR A 439 -13.73 29.10 3.49
N GLY A 440 -12.70 28.67 2.78
CA GLY A 440 -11.37 28.39 3.35
C GLY A 440 -11.21 26.96 3.87
N ASP A 441 -12.29 26.18 3.95
CA ASP A 441 -12.23 24.80 4.40
C ASP A 441 -11.96 23.81 3.25
N THR A 442 -11.63 22.56 3.61
CA THR A 442 -11.48 21.44 2.69
C THR A 442 -12.35 20.28 3.13
N ILE A 443 -13.21 19.80 2.23
CA ILE A 443 -14.12 18.67 2.50
C ILE A 443 -13.62 17.43 1.75
N HIS A 444 -13.53 16.31 2.46
CA HIS A 444 -13.12 15.03 1.88
C HIS A 444 -14.33 14.08 1.78
N VAL A 445 -14.70 13.71 0.56
CA VAL A 445 -15.79 12.77 0.27
C VAL A 445 -15.22 11.55 -0.42
N ILE A 446 -15.69 10.36 -0.06
CA ILE A 446 -15.27 9.08 -0.63
C ILE A 446 -16.46 8.49 -1.38
N CYS A 447 -16.21 8.02 -2.60
CA CYS A 447 -17.07 7.09 -3.32
C CYS A 447 -16.54 5.68 -3.06
N GLU A 448 -17.33 4.88 -2.36
CA GLU A 448 -17.08 3.47 -2.08
C GLU A 448 -18.00 2.65 -2.98
N VAL A 449 -17.44 1.68 -3.69
CA VAL A 449 -18.17 0.88 -4.67
C VAL A 449 -17.85 -0.58 -4.43
N HIS A 450 -18.89 -1.38 -4.17
CA HIS A 450 -18.77 -2.82 -4.10
C HIS A 450 -19.41 -3.48 -5.31
N ASP A 451 -18.84 -4.58 -5.76
CA ASP A 451 -19.56 -5.54 -6.60
C ASP A 451 -20.52 -6.41 -5.75
N ASN A 452 -21.34 -7.20 -6.45
CA ASN A 452 -22.15 -8.25 -5.85
C ASN A 452 -21.69 -9.67 -6.24
N GLY A 453 -20.44 -9.80 -6.68
CA GLY A 453 -19.80 -11.06 -7.02
C GLY A 453 -19.28 -11.81 -5.79
N PRO A 454 -18.57 -12.93 -6.00
CA PRO A 454 -17.91 -13.65 -4.92
C PRO A 454 -17.00 -12.72 -4.11
N PHE A 455 -17.15 -12.77 -2.78
CA PHE A 455 -16.45 -11.94 -1.80
C PHE A 455 -16.79 -10.44 -1.80
N HIS A 456 -17.73 -9.93 -2.61
CA HIS A 456 -18.18 -8.54 -2.58
C HIS A 456 -17.03 -7.51 -2.61
N LEU A 457 -16.20 -7.55 -3.65
CA LEU A 457 -14.96 -6.77 -3.67
C LEU A 457 -15.23 -5.27 -3.80
N VAL A 458 -14.33 -4.49 -3.20
CA VAL A 458 -14.47 -3.04 -3.10
C VAL A 458 -13.42 -2.31 -3.93
N ALA A 459 -13.77 -1.11 -4.37
CA ALA A 459 -12.82 -0.07 -4.75
C ALA A 459 -13.33 1.29 -4.31
N TYR A 460 -12.41 2.25 -4.14
CA TYR A 460 -12.74 3.57 -3.64
C TYR A 460 -12.29 4.68 -4.59
N ARG A 461 -12.86 5.87 -4.39
CA ARG A 461 -12.34 7.12 -4.93
C ARG A 461 -12.52 8.24 -3.92
N ARG A 462 -11.42 8.86 -3.51
CA ARG A 462 -11.47 10.11 -2.73
C ARG A 462 -11.63 11.34 -3.62
N ILE A 463 -12.46 12.27 -3.17
CA ILE A 463 -12.70 13.59 -3.75
C ILE A 463 -12.34 14.63 -2.69
N VAL A 464 -11.41 15.52 -3.02
CA VAL A 464 -10.95 16.62 -2.16
C VAL A 464 -11.53 17.92 -2.69
N ILE A 465 -12.36 18.57 -1.89
CA ILE A 465 -13.14 19.75 -2.27
C ILE A 465 -12.62 20.96 -1.50
N THR A 466 -11.83 21.80 -2.17
CA THR A 466 -11.36 23.07 -1.57
C THR A 466 -12.40 24.15 -1.79
N ILE A 467 -12.83 24.81 -0.71
CA ILE A 467 -13.90 25.81 -0.77
C ILE A 467 -13.33 27.22 -0.83
N LYS A 468 -13.75 27.96 -1.85
CA LYS A 468 -13.41 29.37 -2.11
C LYS A 468 -14.54 30.31 -1.77
#